data_AF-A0A925WD94-F1
#
_entry.id   AF-A0A925WD94-F1
#
_cell.length_a   1.000
_cell.length_b   1.000
_cell.length_c   1.000
_cell.angle_alpha   90.00
_cell.angle_beta   90.00
_cell.angle_gamma   90.00
#
_symmetry.space_group_name_H-M   'P 1'
#
loop_
_entity.id
_entity.type
_entity.pdbx_description
1 polymer ?
#
loop_
_entity_poly.entity_id
_entity_poly.type
_entity_poly.pdbx_seq_one_letter_code
_entity_poly.pdbx_strand_id
1 'polypeptide(L)'
;GGKLYKQYRGMGSMAAMKAGSAARYGHEKNPTQKVAPEGVEALKEVSGSADRVLAQLIGGIQSGMGYLGAANLAQLREKARYIRVSPAGQREAAPHDVVELKTGH
;
A
#
# COMPACT_ATOMS: atom_id res chain seq x y z
N GLY A 1 17.30 8.05 -18.38
CA GLY A 1 15.85 8.09 -18.64
C GLY A 1 15.16 8.66 -17.42
N GLY A 2 14.26 9.62 -17.60
CA GLY A 2 13.52 10.22 -16.48
C GLY A 2 12.56 9.22 -15.83
N LYS A 3 12.26 9.43 -14.55
CA LYS A 3 11.23 8.67 -13.85
C LYS A 3 9.84 9.14 -14.28
N LEU A 4 8.94 8.20 -14.53
CA LEU A 4 7.54 8.49 -14.80
C LEU A 4 6.72 8.41 -13.52
N TYR A 5 5.70 9.27 -13.39
CA TYR A 5 4.85 9.34 -12.22
C TYR A 5 3.36 9.36 -12.61
N LYS A 6 2.50 8.85 -11.72
CA LYS A 6 1.04 8.98 -11.78
C LYS A 6 0.56 9.79 -10.58
N GLN A 7 -0.46 10.61 -10.79
CA GLN A 7 -1.15 11.30 -9.70
C GLN A 7 -1.88 10.29 -8.82
N TYR A 8 -1.72 10.45 -7.52
CA TYR A 8 -2.40 9.68 -6.48
C TYR A 8 -3.02 10.65 -5.48
N ARG A 9 -4.28 10.41 -5.11
CA ARG A 9 -4.98 11.23 -4.12
C ARG A 9 -5.81 10.37 -3.18
N GLY A 10 -5.77 10.70 -1.90
CA GLY A 10 -6.71 10.15 -0.93
C GLY A 10 -8.12 10.68 -1.17
N MET A 11 -9.14 9.87 -0.90
CA MET A 11 -10.53 10.29 -1.15
C MET A 11 -10.97 11.47 -0.25
N GLY A 12 -10.27 11.74 0.86
CA GLY A 12 -10.49 12.89 1.74
C GLY A 12 -9.64 14.11 1.36
N SER A 13 -8.95 14.08 0.22
CA SER A 13 -8.22 15.24 -0.27
C SER A 13 -9.17 16.30 -0.81
N MET A 14 -8.73 17.55 -0.85
CA MET A 14 -9.54 18.65 -1.38
C MET A 14 -9.99 18.39 -2.82
N ALA A 15 -9.09 17.93 -3.70
CA ALA A 15 -9.45 17.66 -5.10
C ALA A 15 -10.43 16.49 -5.23
N ALA A 16 -10.31 15.45 -4.39
CA ALA A 16 -11.24 14.33 -4.41
C ALA A 16 -12.62 14.74 -3.87
N MET A 17 -12.66 15.46 -2.74
CA MET A 17 -13.91 15.90 -2.12
C MET A 17 -14.70 16.85 -3.03
N LYS A 18 -14.02 17.79 -3.69
CA LYS A 18 -14.62 18.64 -4.74
C LYS A 18 -15.15 17.84 -5.92
N ALA A 19 -14.52 16.70 -6.25
CA ALA A 19 -14.96 15.80 -7.30
C ALA A 19 -16.07 14.82 -6.87
N GLY A 20 -16.59 14.95 -5.65
CA GLY A 20 -17.80 14.25 -5.20
C GLY A 20 -17.62 13.21 -4.08
N SER A 21 -16.41 13.05 -3.53
CA SER A 21 -16.20 12.12 -2.40
C SER A 21 -16.56 12.68 -1.03
N ALA A 22 -16.93 13.95 -0.95
CA ALA A 22 -17.25 14.68 0.28
C ALA A 22 -18.28 13.95 1.18
N ALA A 23 -19.30 13.31 0.58
CA ALA A 23 -20.33 12.59 1.32
C ALA A 23 -19.79 11.44 2.18
N ARG A 24 -18.69 10.80 1.76
CA ARG A 24 -18.01 9.74 2.53
C ARG A 24 -17.45 10.25 3.87
N TYR A 25 -17.16 11.55 3.93
CA TYR A 25 -16.53 12.23 5.07
C TYR A 25 -17.55 13.08 5.85
N GLY A 26 -18.85 12.87 5.61
CA GLY A 26 -19.90 13.60 6.34
C GLY A 26 -20.03 15.06 5.91
N HIS A 27 -19.55 15.43 4.72
CA HIS A 27 -19.66 16.79 4.19
C HIS A 27 -20.72 16.88 3.08
N GLU A 28 -21.49 17.97 3.08
CA GLU A 28 -22.39 18.28 1.97
C GLU A 28 -21.60 18.54 0.68
N LYS A 29 -22.24 18.34 -0.48
CA LYS A 29 -21.62 18.57 -1.80
C LYS A 29 -21.21 20.04 -2.05
N ASN A 30 -21.63 20.98 -1.19
CA ASN A 30 -21.45 22.41 -1.42
C ASN A 30 -20.11 22.90 -0.80
N PRO A 31 -19.19 23.51 -1.59
CA PRO A 31 -17.78 23.65 -1.24
C PRO A 31 -17.45 24.92 -0.42
N THR A 32 -18.44 25.60 0.17
CA THR A 32 -18.26 26.91 0.81
C THR A 32 -17.84 26.83 2.28
N GLN A 33 -18.01 25.69 2.95
CA GLN A 33 -17.40 25.48 4.26
C GLN A 33 -15.97 24.97 4.09
N LYS A 34 -15.01 25.73 4.63
CA LYS A 34 -13.60 25.37 4.73
C LYS A 34 -13.48 24.11 5.61
N VAL A 35 -13.49 22.95 4.97
CA VAL A 35 -13.28 21.66 5.63
C VAL A 35 -11.80 21.33 5.60
N ALA A 36 -11.22 21.02 6.76
CA ALA A 36 -9.85 20.51 6.83
C ALA A 36 -9.75 19.17 6.09
N PRO A 37 -8.87 19.03 5.07
CA PRO A 37 -8.75 17.78 4.34
C PRO A 37 -8.09 16.69 5.20
N GLU A 38 -8.68 15.49 5.19
CA GLU A 38 -8.13 14.29 5.85
C GLU A 38 -7.26 13.44 4.92
N GLY A 39 -7.16 13.83 3.63
CA GLY A 39 -6.39 13.13 2.61
C GLY A 39 -5.33 14.01 1.95
N VAL A 40 -4.26 13.36 1.50
CA VAL A 40 -3.15 13.99 0.76
C VAL A 40 -3.23 13.74 -0.74
N GLU A 41 -2.58 14.62 -1.49
CA GLU A 41 -2.35 14.50 -2.93
C GLU A 41 -0.86 14.36 -3.17
N ALA A 42 -0.47 13.41 -4.03
CA ALA A 42 0.92 13.05 -4.24
C ALA A 42 1.15 12.51 -5.65
N LEU A 43 2.43 12.38 -6.00
CA LEU A 43 2.87 11.63 -7.17
C LEU A 43 3.44 10.30 -6.71
N LYS A 44 3.03 9.22 -7.38
CA LYS A 44 3.61 7.88 -7.21
C LYS A 44 4.37 7.51 -8.48
N GLU A 45 5.61 7.06 -8.33
CA GLU A 45 6.39 6.51 -9.45
C GLU A 45 5.60 5.39 -10.13
N VAL A 46 5.59 5.38 -11.47
CA VAL A 46 4.84 4.40 -12.26
C VAL A 46 5.33 3.00 -11.89
N SER A 47 4.45 2.22 -11.27
CA SER A 47 4.61 0.77 -11.21
C SER A 47 4.29 0.16 -12.58
N GLY A 48 4.83 -1.02 -12.86
CA GLY A 48 4.53 -1.79 -14.08
C GLY A 48 3.04 -2.14 -14.23
N SER A 49 2.72 -3.06 -15.14
CA SER A 49 1.33 -3.49 -15.35
C SER A 49 0.67 -4.02 -14.08
N ALA A 50 -0.66 -3.91 -14.00
CA ALA A 50 -1.42 -4.45 -12.88
C ALA A 50 -1.14 -5.96 -12.68
N ASP A 51 -1.09 -6.72 -13.78
CA ASP A 51 -0.78 -8.16 -13.75
C ASP A 51 0.59 -8.45 -13.12
N ARG A 52 1.61 -7.64 -13.44
CA ARG A 52 2.95 -7.80 -12.86
C ARG A 52 2.94 -7.56 -11.35
N VAL A 53 2.25 -6.51 -10.91
CA VAL A 53 2.12 -6.20 -9.48
C VAL A 53 1.33 -7.29 -8.76
N LEU A 54 0.24 -7.77 -9.34
CA LEU A 54 -0.59 -8.84 -8.78
C LEU A 54 0.19 -10.15 -8.66
N ALA A 55 0.95 -10.53 -9.69
CA ALA A 55 1.78 -11.73 -9.65
C ALA A 55 2.79 -11.71 -8.49
N GLN A 56 3.43 -10.56 -8.24
CA GLN A 56 4.36 -10.39 -7.12
C GLN A 56 3.66 -10.51 -5.76
N LEU A 57 2.50 -9.88 -5.60
CA LEU A 57 1.71 -9.95 -4.36
C LEU A 57 1.22 -11.39 -4.09
N ILE A 58 0.74 -12.08 -5.12
CA ILE A 58 0.32 -13.49 -5.04
C ILE A 58 1.50 -14.37 -4.64
N GLY A 59 2.66 -14.21 -5.28
CA GLY A 59 3.87 -14.97 -4.95
C GLY A 59 4.30 -14.80 -3.49
N GLY A 60 4.23 -13.58 -2.96
CA GLY A 60 4.52 -13.30 -1.54
C GLY A 60 3.56 -14.02 -0.59
N ILE A 61 2.26 -13.99 -0.89
CA ILE A 61 1.23 -14.70 -0.10
C ILE A 61 1.47 -16.21 -0.15
N GLN A 62 1.73 -16.77 -1.32
CA GLN A 62 1.99 -18.21 -1.51
C GLN A 62 3.25 -18.66 -0.78
N SER A 63 4.33 -17.86 -0.78
CA SER A 63 5.52 -18.13 0.02
C SER A 63 5.20 -18.18 1.53
N GLY A 64 4.43 -17.22 2.04
CA GLY A 64 3.94 -17.20 3.41
C GLY A 64 3.10 -18.43 3.77
N MET A 65 2.19 -18.84 2.87
CA MET A 65 1.41 -20.07 3.00
C MET A 65 2.30 -21.32 3.07
N GLY A 66 3.38 -21.36 2.31
CA GLY A 66 4.39 -22.42 2.34
C GLY A 66 5.04 -22.57 3.72
N TYR A 67 5.51 -21.47 4.32
CA TYR A 67 6.10 -21.48 5.67
C TYR A 67 5.16 -22.05 6.75
N LEU A 68 3.86 -21.85 6.58
CA LEU A 68 2.83 -22.28 7.54
C LEU A 68 2.16 -23.62 7.16
N GLY A 69 2.58 -24.24 6.05
CA GLY A 69 1.95 -25.46 5.54
C GLY A 69 0.45 -25.31 5.27
N ALA A 70 0.01 -24.14 4.78
CA ALA A 70 -1.38 -23.84 4.48
C ALA A 70 -1.68 -24.04 2.99
N ALA A 71 -2.61 -24.93 2.65
CA ALA A 71 -2.98 -25.20 1.26
C ALA A 71 -3.94 -24.16 0.66
N ASN A 72 -4.59 -23.36 1.49
CA ASN A 72 -5.55 -22.33 1.08
C ASN A 72 -5.65 -21.20 2.12
N LEU A 73 -6.40 -20.14 1.79
CA LEU A 73 -6.53 -18.96 2.65
C LEU A 73 -7.26 -19.24 3.97
N ALA A 74 -8.16 -20.23 4.01
CA ALA A 74 -8.83 -20.60 5.27
C ALA A 74 -7.83 -21.22 6.24
N GLN A 75 -7.03 -22.18 5.76
CA GLN A 75 -5.94 -22.77 6.54
C GLN A 75 -4.88 -21.74 6.93
N LEU A 76 -4.56 -20.78 6.06
CA LEU A 76 -3.63 -19.71 6.39
C LEU A 76 -4.11 -18.92 7.61
N ARG A 77 -5.39 -18.52 7.62
CA ARG A 77 -6.01 -17.77 8.73
C ARG A 77 -6.07 -18.59 10.01
N GLU A 78 -6.32 -19.89 9.91
CA GLU A 78 -6.39 -20.81 11.06
C GLU A 78 -5.01 -21.11 11.66
N LYS A 79 -4.00 -21.34 10.81
CA LYS A 79 -2.65 -21.76 11.22
C LYS A 79 -1.74 -20.59 11.60
N ALA A 80 -2.01 -19.38 11.11
CA ALA A 80 -1.14 -18.23 11.34
C ALA A 80 -1.01 -17.92 12.84
N ARG A 81 0.24 -17.90 13.32
CA ARG A 81 0.60 -17.43 14.66
C ARG A 81 1.52 -16.24 14.54
N TYR A 82 1.24 -15.21 15.32
CA TYR A 82 1.98 -13.96 15.29
C TYR A 82 2.77 -13.77 16.57
N ILE A 83 3.89 -13.06 16.46
CA ILE A 83 4.68 -12.60 17.60
C ILE A 83 4.78 -11.08 17.55
N ARG A 84 4.88 -10.45 18.73
CA ARG A 84 5.18 -9.02 18.82
C ARG A 84 6.68 -8.84 18.69
N VAL A 85 7.10 -7.96 17.78
CA VAL A 85 8.50 -7.58 17.60
C VAL A 85 8.74 -6.17 18.15
N SER A 86 9.98 -5.91 18.58
CA SER A 86 10.42 -4.56 18.95
C SER A 86 10.77 -3.74 17.71
N PRO A 87 10.95 -2.41 17.83
CA PRO A 87 11.47 -1.59 16.73
C PRO A 87 12.84 -2.04 16.21
N ALA A 88 13.66 -2.68 17.06
CA ALA A 88 14.92 -3.28 16.63
C ALA A 88 14.69 -4.51 15.73
N GLY A 89 13.80 -5.42 16.14
CA GLY A 89 13.44 -6.58 15.32
C GLY A 89 12.79 -6.21 13.99
N GLN A 90 12.06 -5.09 13.92
CA GLN A 90 11.55 -4.58 12.64
C GLN A 90 12.66 -4.12 11.69
N ARG A 91 13.72 -3.48 12.21
CA ARG A 91 14.87 -3.08 11.40
C ARG A 91 15.66 -4.28 10.90
N GLU A 92 15.82 -5.29 11.75
CA GLU A 92 16.46 -6.56 11.40
C GLU A 92 15.71 -7.33 10.30
N ALA A 93 14.38 -7.22 10.24
CA ALA A 93 13.58 -7.91 9.22
C ALA A 93 13.73 -7.33 7.80
N ALA A 94 14.17 -6.08 7.66
CA ALA A 94 14.47 -5.48 6.36
C ALA A 94 15.93 -5.77 5.97
N PRO A 95 16.30 -5.69 4.68
CA PRO A 95 17.71 -5.66 4.29
C PRO A 95 18.45 -4.56 5.08
N HIS A 96 19.51 -4.95 5.77
CA HIS A 96 20.32 -4.06 6.59
C HIS A 96 21.80 -4.43 6.43
N ASP A 97 22.68 -3.46 6.70
CA ASP A 97 24.15 -3.59 6.59
C ASP A 97 24.67 -4.05 5.22
N VAL A 98 23.92 -3.75 4.15
CA VAL A 98 24.28 -4.03 2.75
C VAL A 98 24.07 -2.80 1.86
N VAL A 99 24.87 -2.70 0.80
CA VAL A 99 24.66 -1.69 -0.25
C VAL A 99 23.71 -2.26 -1.30
N GLU A 100 22.48 -1.74 -1.35
CA GLU A 100 21.53 -2.12 -2.39
C GLU A 100 21.96 -1.58 -3.77
N LEU A 101 22.33 -2.49 -4.66
CA LEU A 101 22.52 -2.17 -6.07
C LEU A 101 21.15 -2.22 -6.77
N LYS A 102 20.61 -1.05 -7.13
CA LYS A 102 19.41 -1.00 -7.99
C LYS A 102 19.76 -1.46 -9.39
N THR A 103 19.50 -2.72 -9.71
CA THR A 103 19.50 -3.19 -11.08
C THR A 103 18.25 -2.62 -11.77
N GLY A 104 18.48 -1.72 -12.72
CA GLY A 104 17.40 -1.12 -13.50
C GLY A 104 16.67 -2.18 -14.31
N HIS A 105 15.38 -2.35 -14.03
CA HIS A 105 14.41 -2.98 -14.94
C HIS A 105 13.32 -1.98 -15.25
#